data_AF-A0A7K3ME10-F1
#
_entry.id   AF-A0A7K3ME10-F1
#
_cell.length_a   1.000
_cell.length_b   1.000
_cell.length_c   1.000
_cell.angle_alpha   90.00
_cell.angle_beta   90.00
_cell.angle_gamma   90.00
#
_symmetry.space_group_name_H-M   'P 1'
#
loop_
_entity.id
_entity.type
_entity.pdbx_description
1 polymer ?
#
loop_
_entity_poly.entity_id
_entity_poly.type
_entity_poly.pdbx_seq_one_letter_code
_entity_poly.pdbx_strand_id
1 'polypeptide(L)'
;MVEVKGLRGESLFFDGATLCKFRHNGNDEAARNPVSTYREVQVKHKPGKRGKEGRYDVIVAMSSLMSLSIPESEKPALDELIGALRASRTE
;
A
#
# COMPACT_ATOMS: atom_id res chain seq x y z
N MET A 1 -3.47 -5.44 11.74
CA MET A 1 -3.60 -5.98 10.37
C MET A 1 -4.23 -4.90 9.53
N VAL A 2 -3.60 -4.52 8.42
CA VAL A 2 -3.98 -3.34 7.62
C VAL A 2 -4.19 -3.78 6.17
N GLU A 3 -5.32 -3.41 5.57
CA GLU A 3 -5.56 -3.56 4.13
C GLU A 3 -5.76 -2.18 3.51
N VAL A 4 -5.10 -1.93 2.38
CA VAL A 4 -5.26 -0.71 1.59
C VAL A 4 -5.75 -1.09 0.20
N LYS A 5 -6.91 -0.57 -0.19
CA LYS A 5 -7.55 -0.93 -1.46
C LYS A 5 -7.13 0.01 -2.59
N GLY A 6 -6.75 -0.58 -3.72
CA GLY A 6 -6.40 0.12 -4.94
C GLY A 6 -7.61 0.39 -5.83
N LEU A 7 -7.44 1.32 -6.78
CA LEU A 7 -8.46 1.77 -7.71
C LEU A 7 -8.86 0.72 -8.76
N ARG A 8 -8.06 -0.34 -8.98
CA ARG A 8 -8.32 -1.37 -10.00
C ARG A 8 -8.50 -2.77 -9.41
N GLY A 9 -8.87 -2.84 -8.13
CA GLY A 9 -9.12 -4.09 -7.42
C GLY A 9 -7.85 -4.79 -6.91
N GLU A 10 -6.66 -4.20 -7.08
CA GLU A 10 -5.48 -4.58 -6.30
C GLU A 10 -5.58 -4.13 -4.85
N SER A 11 -4.84 -4.78 -3.95
CA SER A 11 -4.69 -4.32 -2.56
C SER A 11 -3.29 -4.59 -2.02
N LEU A 12 -2.89 -3.78 -1.04
CA LEU A 12 -1.80 -4.10 -0.14
C LEU A 12 -2.37 -4.62 1.17
N PHE A 13 -1.81 -5.71 1.67
CA PHE A 13 -2.25 -6.34 2.90
C PHE A 13 -1.06 -6.60 3.81
N PHE A 14 -1.14 -6.09 5.03
CA PHE A 14 -0.12 -6.25 6.06
C PHE A 14 -0.69 -7.00 7.26
N ASP A 15 -0.14 -8.19 7.51
CA ASP A 15 -0.57 -9.07 8.61
C ASP A 15 0.22 -8.86 9.91
N GLY A 16 1.25 -7.99 9.90
CA GLY A 16 2.16 -7.76 11.01
C GLY A 16 3.55 -8.36 10.80
N ALA A 17 3.71 -9.31 9.89
CA ALA A 17 4.98 -9.95 9.57
C ALA A 17 5.35 -9.85 8.08
N THR A 18 4.35 -9.80 7.20
CA THR A 18 4.51 -9.76 5.75
C THR A 18 3.61 -8.71 5.11
N LEU A 19 4.13 -8.07 4.05
CA LEU A 19 3.34 -7.24 3.16
C LEU A 19 3.07 -8.03 1.87
N CYS A 20 1.79 -8.29 1.59
CA CYS A 20 1.34 -8.92 0.36
C CYS A 20 0.75 -7.85 -0.57
N LYS A 21 0.96 -8.02 -1.87
CA LYS A 21 0.22 -7.33 -2.93
C LYS A 21 -0.63 -8.35 -3.67
N PHE A 22 -1.94 -8.10 -3.71
CA PHE A 22 -2.88 -8.91 -4.50
C PHE A 22 -3.26 -8.18 -5.78
N ARG A 23 -3.44 -8.93 -6.87
CA ARG A 23 -4.09 -8.45 -8.10
C ARG A 23 -5.56 -8.87 -8.08
N HIS A 24 -6.44 -7.99 -8.59
CA HIS A 24 -7.84 -8.28 -8.95
C HIS A 24 -8.72 -8.93 -7.87
N ASN A 25 -9.49 -8.12 -7.13
CA ASN A 25 -10.60 -8.52 -6.24
C ASN A 25 -10.33 -9.83 -5.45
N GLY A 26 -9.09 -9.94 -4.97
CA GLY A 26 -8.61 -10.90 -3.99
C GLY A 26 -8.58 -12.35 -4.43
N ASN A 27 -7.53 -12.79 -5.16
CA ASN A 27 -6.95 -14.14 -4.97
C ASN A 27 -5.63 -14.44 -5.71
N ASP A 28 -5.13 -13.55 -6.58
CA ASP A 28 -3.81 -13.76 -7.21
C ASP A 28 -2.75 -12.93 -6.47
N GLU A 29 -1.97 -13.59 -5.61
CA GLU A 29 -0.84 -12.96 -4.91
C GLU A 29 0.25 -12.63 -5.92
N ALA A 30 0.46 -11.33 -6.14
CA ALA A 30 1.46 -10.85 -7.08
C ALA A 30 2.85 -10.77 -6.45
N ALA A 31 2.90 -10.53 -5.14
CA ALA A 31 4.13 -10.48 -4.38
C ALA A 31 3.83 -10.60 -2.88
N ARG A 32 4.75 -11.23 -2.14
CA ARG A 32 4.78 -11.24 -0.69
C ARG A 32 6.19 -11.00 -0.22
N ASN A 33 6.38 -9.99 0.61
CA ASN A 33 7.69 -9.63 1.14
C ASN A 33 7.63 -9.64 2.68
N PRO A 34 8.60 -10.26 3.37
CA PRO A 34 8.70 -10.15 4.81
C PRO A 34 9.01 -8.71 5.21
N VAL A 35 8.47 -8.28 6.35
CA VAL A 35 8.61 -6.90 6.84
C VAL A 35 10.07 -6.47 7.03
N SER A 36 10.95 -7.42 7.35
CA SER A 36 12.40 -7.22 7.46
C SER A 36 13.07 -6.72 6.18
N THR A 37 12.41 -6.84 5.03
CA THR A 37 12.93 -6.33 3.74
C THR A 37 12.47 -4.91 3.43
N TYR A 38 11.61 -4.31 4.26
CA TYR A 38 11.12 -2.95 4.08
C TYR A 38 12.26 -1.92 4.09
N ARG A 39 12.24 -0.99 3.13
CA ARG A 39 13.23 0.09 3.02
C ARG A 39 12.59 1.46 3.10
N GLU A 40 11.61 1.69 2.23
CA GLU A 40 10.99 3.00 2.03
C GLU A 40 9.57 2.84 1.46
N VAL A 41 8.73 3.84 1.72
CA VAL A 41 7.45 4.05 1.05
C VAL A 41 7.42 5.47 0.48
N GLN A 42 7.11 5.56 -0.81
CA GLN A 42 6.94 6.81 -1.54
C GLN A 42 5.47 7.00 -1.86
N VAL A 43 4.94 8.20 -1.56
CA VAL A 43 3.54 8.57 -1.77
C VAL A 43 3.48 9.85 -2.58
N LYS A 44 2.74 9.82 -3.69
CA LYS A 44 2.47 10.99 -4.52
C LYS A 44 0.99 11.29 -4.55
N HIS A 45 0.59 12.43 -4.01
CA HIS A 45 -0.80 12.90 -4.08
C HIS A 45 -1.12 13.48 -5.47
N LYS A 46 -2.22 13.01 -6.07
CA LYS A 46 -2.83 13.58 -7.27
C LYS A 46 -4.22 14.10 -6.87
N PRO A 47 -4.35 15.41 -6.61
CA PRO A 47 -5.62 15.97 -6.16
C PRO A 47 -6.71 15.77 -7.22
N GLY A 48 -7.94 15.57 -6.74
CA GLY A 48 -9.13 15.45 -7.56
C GLY A 48 -9.38 16.70 -8.40
N LYS A 49 -10.20 16.55 -9.45
CA LYS A 49 -10.76 17.66 -10.23
C LYS A 49 -12.26 17.70 -10.01
N ARG A 50 -12.92 18.82 -10.34
CA ARG A 50 -14.37 19.04 -10.13
C ARG A 50 -15.21 17.77 -10.41
N GLY A 51 -15.82 17.21 -9.37
CA GLY A 51 -16.68 16.02 -9.44
C GLY A 51 -15.95 14.66 -9.46
N LYS A 52 -14.62 14.62 -9.27
CA LYS A 52 -13.83 13.38 -9.21
C LYS A 52 -12.95 13.39 -7.96
N GLU A 53 -12.94 12.27 -7.24
CA GLU A 53 -12.05 12.03 -6.12
C GLU A 53 -10.57 12.11 -6.54
N GLY A 54 -9.71 12.60 -5.65
CA GLY A 54 -8.27 12.50 -5.81
C GLY A 54 -7.78 11.07 -5.64
N ARG A 55 -6.46 10.91 -5.74
CA ARG A 55 -5.81 9.63 -5.50
C ARG A 55 -4.40 9.78 -5.03
N TYR A 56 -3.87 8.74 -4.41
CA TYR A 56 -2.46 8.62 -4.10
C TYR A 56 -1.83 7.52 -4.96
N ASP A 57 -0.69 7.79 -5.57
CA ASP A 57 0.17 6.76 -6.14
C ASP A 57 1.20 6.37 -5.09
N VAL A 58 1.24 5.08 -4.75
CA VAL A 58 2.07 4.53 -3.68
C VAL A 58 3.08 3.56 -4.29
N ILE A 59 4.34 3.66 -3.87
CA ILE A 59 5.41 2.71 -4.16
C ILE A 59 6.05 2.29 -2.85
N VAL A 60 6.08 0.99 -2.57
CA VAL A 60 6.77 0.41 -1.41
C VAL A 60 8.00 -0.33 -1.92
N ALA A 61 9.17 0.09 -1.42
CA ALA A 61 10.45 -0.54 -1.73
C ALA A 61 10.77 -1.61 -0.68
N MET A 62 10.83 -2.87 -1.13
CA MET A 62 11.19 -4.03 -0.30
C MET A 62 12.19 -4.93 -1.07
N SER A 63 12.17 -6.26 -0.84
CA SER A 63 12.84 -7.23 -1.73
C SER A 63 12.34 -7.17 -3.19
N SER A 64 11.12 -6.68 -3.39
CA SER A 64 10.56 -6.28 -4.67
C SER A 64 9.82 -4.94 -4.53
N LEU A 65 9.64 -4.22 -5.65
CA LEU A 65 8.85 -2.99 -5.67
C LEU A 65 7.36 -3.32 -5.79
N MET A 66 6.56 -2.86 -4.83
CA MET A 66 5.10 -2.94 -4.88
C MET A 66 4.52 -1.56 -5.16
N SER A 67 3.55 -1.46 -6.06
CA SER A 67 2.91 -0.18 -6.38
C SER A 67 1.40 -0.32 -6.58
N LEU A 68 0.64 0.69 -6.19
CA LEU A 68 -0.79 0.79 -6.45
C LEU A 68 -1.23 2.25 -6.43
N SER A 69 -2.33 2.53 -7.12
CA SER A 69 -3.03 3.82 -7.00
C SER A 69 -4.25 3.62 -6.12
N ILE A 70 -4.39 4.40 -5.05
CA ILE A 70 -5.51 4.28 -4.10
C ILE A 70 -6.41 5.52 -4.18
N PRO A 71 -7.73 5.39 -3.97
CA PRO A 71 -8.62 6.54 -3.83
C PRO A 71 -8.25 7.36 -2.59
N GLU A 72 -8.60 8.65 -2.59
CA GLU A 72 -8.31 9.56 -1.47
C GLU A 72 -8.99 9.12 -0.17
N SER A 73 -10.15 8.46 -0.25
CA SER A 73 -10.87 7.82 0.86
C SER A 73 -10.09 6.72 1.58
N GLU A 74 -9.13 6.07 0.93
CA GLU A 74 -8.27 5.03 1.52
C GLU A 74 -7.02 5.62 2.20
N LYS A 75 -6.87 6.95 2.23
CA LYS A 75 -5.74 7.61 2.89
C LYS A 75 -5.56 7.20 4.36
N PRO A 76 -6.61 7.07 5.20
CA PRO A 76 -6.42 6.64 6.59
C PRO A 76 -5.77 5.25 6.70
N ALA A 77 -6.20 4.30 5.86
CA ALA A 77 -5.61 2.96 5.82
C ALA A 77 -4.17 2.99 5.30
N LEU A 78 -3.87 3.84 4.31
CA LEU A 78 -2.51 4.08 3.84
C LEU A 78 -1.61 4.63 4.95
N ASP A 79 -2.08 5.63 5.70
CA ASP A 79 -1.32 6.24 6.79
C ASP A 79 -1.03 5.20 7.90
N GLU A 80 -2.01 4.35 8.23
CA GLU A 80 -1.84 3.24 9.18
C GLU A 80 -0.80 2.23 8.68
N LEU A 81 -0.88 1.81 7.42
CA LEU A 81 0.08 0.90 6.80
C LEU A 81 1.50 1.48 6.86
N ILE A 82 1.66 2.75 6.49
CA ILE A 82 2.95 3.44 6.52
C ILE A 82 3.49 3.51 7.96
N GLY A 83 2.64 3.82 8.93
CA GLY A 83 2.99 3.82 10.35
C GLY A 83 3.50 2.46 10.80
N ALA A 84 2.78 1.39 10.47
CA ALA A 84 3.15 0.02 10.83
C ALA A 84 4.49 -0.41 10.20
N LEU A 85 4.71 -0.16 8.90
CA LEU A 85 5.96 -0.49 8.21
C LEU A 85 7.15 0.33 8.73
N ARG A 86 6.94 1.59 9.13
CA ARG A 86 7.99 2.41 9.73
C ARG A 86 8.35 1.95 11.14
N ALA A 87 7.35 1.56 11.94
CA ALA A 87 7.59 1.04 13.28
C ALA A 87 8.49 -0.22 13.24
N SER A 88 8.29 -1.10 12.25
CA SER A 88 9.11 -2.30 12.06
C SER A 88 10.55 -2.06 11.59
N ARG A 89 10.93 -0.83 11.22
CA ARG A 89 12.33 -0.48 10.88
C ARG A 89 13.17 -0.13 12.12
N THR A 90 12.55 -0.09 13.29
CA THR A 90 13.18 0.37 14.54
C THR A 90 13.69 -0.82 15.35
N GLU A 91 14.65 -1.55 14.80
CA GLU A 91 15.55 -2.47 15.53
C GLU A 91 16.96 -2.37 14.94
#